data_AF-A0A950HJ30-F1
#
_entry.id   AF-A0A950HJ30-F1
#
_cell.length_a   1.000
_cell.length_b   1.000
_cell.length_c   1.000
_cell.angle_alpha   90.00
_cell.angle_beta   90.00
_cell.angle_gamma   90.00
#
_symmetry.space_group_name_H-M   'P 1'
#
loop_
_entity.id
_entity.type
_entity.pdbx_description
1 polymer ?
#
loop_
_entity_poly.entity_id
_entity_poly.type
_entity_poly.pdbx_seq_one_letter_code
_entity_poly.pdbx_strand_id
1 'polypeptide(L)' 'MPRGFANLVVEKQGREIILDPHVTGECVIIFDEDPARVLRDALIEWLG' A
#
# COMPACT_ATOMS: atom_id res chain seq x y z
N MET A 1 -9.77 9.06 -19.79
CA MET A 1 -8.41 9.13 -19.20
C MET A 1 -8.13 7.80 -18.53
N PRO A 2 -6.99 7.13 -18.78
CA PRO A 2 -6.69 5.90 -18.06
C PRO A 2 -6.52 6.24 -16.58
N ARG A 3 -7.28 5.58 -15.73
CA ARG A 3 -7.12 5.64 -14.27
C ARG A 3 -6.01 4.64 -13.94
N GLY A 4 -4.76 5.11 -13.93
CA GLY A 4 -3.61 4.28 -13.57
C GLY A 4 -3.69 3.90 -12.09
N PHE A 5 -3.41 2.65 -11.78
CA PHE A 5 -3.32 2.14 -10.41
C PHE A 5 -1.87 2.24 -9.95
N ALA A 6 -1.59 2.65 -8.70
CA ALA A 6 -0.34 2.28 -8.05
C ALA A 6 -0.63 1.10 -7.12
N ASN A 7 0.00 -0.02 -7.38
CA ASN A 7 0.04 -1.13 -6.44
C ASN A 7 1.10 -0.78 -5.40
N LEU A 8 0.71 -0.18 -4.28
CA LEU A 8 1.60 -0.04 -3.13
C LEU A 8 1.75 -1.41 -2.48
N VAL A 9 2.93 -2.01 -2.61
CA VAL A 9 3.23 -3.26 -1.91
C VAL A 9 3.67 -2.92 -0.49
N VAL A 10 3.04 -3.59 0.46
CA VAL A 10 3.30 -3.41 1.89
C VAL A 10 3.69 -4.76 2.45
N GLU A 11 4.90 -4.83 3.00
CA GLU A 11 5.47 -6.04 3.58
C GLU A 11 5.83 -5.82 5.04
N LYS A 12 5.57 -6.83 5.87
CA LYS A 12 6.08 -6.89 7.24
C LYS A 12 7.34 -7.75 7.27
N GLN A 13 8.48 -7.14 7.56
CA GLN A 13 9.75 -7.82 7.72
C GLN A 13 10.20 -7.72 9.18
N GLY A 14 9.77 -8.69 9.99
CA GLY A 14 10.03 -8.70 11.43
C GLY A 14 9.35 -7.52 12.13
N ARG A 15 10.15 -6.49 12.49
CA ARG A 15 9.68 -5.25 13.14
C ARG A 15 9.56 -4.06 12.18
N GLU A 16 9.98 -4.24 10.93
CA GLU A 16 9.95 -3.18 9.93
C GLU A 16 8.74 -3.35 9.00
N ILE A 17 8.21 -2.22 8.54
CA ILE A 17 7.19 -2.15 7.51
C ILE A 17 7.83 -1.51 6.29
N ILE A 18 7.87 -2.26 5.20
CA ILE A 18 8.41 -1.79 3.92
C ILE A 18 7.23 -1.35 3.06
N LEU A 19 7.33 -0.13 2.55
CA LEU A 19 6.38 0.47 1.62
C LEU A 19 7.07 0.60 0.26
N ASP A 20 6.71 -0.25 -0.69
CA ASP A 20 7.29 -0.23 -2.03
C ASP A 20 6.25 0.23 -3.06
N PRO A 21 6.29 1.51 -3.48
CA PRO A 21 5.41 2.04 -4.52
C PRO A 21 5.91 1.73 -5.94
N HIS A 22 7.04 1.02 -6.10
CA HIS A 22 7.73 0.79 -7.37
C HIS A 22 7.68 -0.65 -7.89
N VAL A 23 7.13 -1.61 -7.13
CA VAL A 23 7.10 -3.03 -7.53
C VAL A 23 6.53 -3.26 -8.94
N THR A 24 5.58 -2.44 -9.40
CA THR A 24 5.02 -2.55 -10.77
C THR A 24 5.55 -1.51 -11.77
N GLY A 25 6.47 -0.62 -11.37
CA GLY A 25 6.95 0.48 -12.22
C GLY A 25 5.91 1.59 -12.46
N GLU A 26 4.80 1.58 -11.72
CA GLU A 26 3.68 2.51 -11.85
C GLU A 26 3.67 3.49 -10.65
N CYS A 27 4.42 4.59 -10.76
CA CYS A 27 4.54 5.61 -9.72
C CYS A 27 3.34 6.59 -9.68
N VAL A 28 2.11 6.13 -9.46
CA VAL A 28 0.93 7.03 -9.41
C VAL A 28 0.06 6.76 -8.18
N ILE A 29 0.28 7.50 -7.09
CA ILE A 29 -0.52 7.38 -5.86
C ILE A 29 -1.86 8.09 -6.06
N ILE A 30 -2.96 7.32 -6.09
CA ILE A 30 -4.33 7.84 -6.01
C ILE A 30 -4.92 7.43 -4.65
N PHE A 31 -5.47 8.40 -3.93
CA PHE A 31 -6.11 8.17 -2.64
C PHE A 31 -7.54 7.69 -2.85
N ASP A 32 -7.74 6.38 -2.82
CA ASP A 32 -9.05 5.74 -2.74
C ASP A 32 -9.28 5.28 -1.29
N GLU A 33 -10.46 5.58 -0.74
CA GLU A 33 -10.77 5.29 0.67
C GLU A 33 -10.82 3.77 0.93
N ASP A 34 -11.31 2.97 0.00
CA ASP A 34 -11.49 1.54 0.20
C ASP A 34 -10.14 0.80 0.31
N PRO A 35 -9.18 0.94 -0.63
CA PRO A 35 -7.82 0.44 -0.47
C PRO A 35 -7.09 1.05 0.72
N ALA A 36 -7.31 2.33 1.05
CA ALA A 36 -6.72 2.96 2.23
C ALA A 36 -7.21 2.31 3.54
N ARG A 37 -8.48 1.91 3.60
CA ARG A 37 -9.06 1.16 4.72
C ARG A 37 -8.46 -0.23 4.83
N VAL A 38 -8.32 -0.95 3.71
CA VAL A 38 -7.67 -2.27 3.68
C VAL A 38 -6.23 -2.18 4.20
N LEU A 39 -5.46 -1.18 3.74
CA LEU A 39 -4.10 -0.96 4.24
C LEU A 39 -4.09 -0.63 5.73
N ARG A 40 -4.96 0.28 6.19
CA ARG A 40 -5.08 0.64 7.61
C ARG A 40 -5.35 -0.61 8.46
N ASP A 41 -6.29 -1.45 8.07
CA ASP A 41 -6.70 -2.61 8.85
C ASP A 41 -5.55 -3.63 8.96
N ALA A 42 -4.81 -3.85 7.86
CA ALA A 42 -3.59 -4.66 7.87
C ALA A 42 -2.50 -4.08 8.79
N LEU A 43 -2.29 -2.75 8.77
CA LEU A 43 -1.30 -2.09 9.64
C LEU A 43 -1.69 -2.17 11.12
N ILE A 44 -2.97 -2.02 11.46
CA ILE A 44 -3.48 -2.19 12.83
C ILE A 44 -3.20 -3.62 13.30
N GLU A 45 -3.53 -4.62 12.49
CA GLU A 45 -3.25 -6.03 12.83
C GLU A 45 -1.74 -6.26 13.06
N TRP A 46 -0.89 -5.66 12.23
CA TRP A 46 0.54 -5.91 12.29
C TRP A 46 1.26 -5.19 13.44
N LEU A 47 0.75 -4.03 13.86
CA LEU A 47 1.37 -3.17 14.87
C LEU A 47 0.77 -3.34 16.27
N GLY A 48 -0.44 -3.91 16.38
CA GLY A 48 -1.16 -4.08 17.65
C GLY A 48 -1.64 -2.76 18.23
#